data_AF-A0A8H5J2Q1-F1
#
_entry.id   AF-A0A8H5J2Q1-F1
#
_cell.length_a   1.000
_cell.length_b   1.000
_cell.length_c   1.000
_cell.angle_alpha   90.00
_cell.angle_beta   90.00
_cell.angle_gamma   90.00
#
_symmetry.space_group_name_H-M   'P 1'
#
loop_
_entity.id
_entity.type
_entity.pdbx_description
1 polymer ?
#
loop_
_entity_poly.entity_id
_entity_poly.type
_entity_poly.pdbx_seq_one_letter_code
_entity_poly.pdbx_strand_id
1 'polypeptide(L)'
;MPSLTVLVLGGTGPAGINLLRELLHRKHKVVVYARNPQKVPEYLASNPSLEIVKGELSDKAALDRAVAKVNIVISLLGPLITDRTTPPNSIPDFYKNSLFPAMRRHGVKRIFAMGTLTITQKEDSWTMLQPTINLMVRTVFSNAYRSITSIGKVFEVDAKDLDWTIFRISAIPGGSDQESWAKDREDGKPFVGYVGQKGYTYSFPRGALARWLVDAAESGLQDWVRKAPAVSKLSETFTNTSLTLPIISRLPSESDYKKNPVLLIQRFHELTQVLEEGEPTLRYGSIVSRSFKSLADELSISVPEEEMNHLESLPGTWLPFPDTIPGLQILKKHYKLIILTNVDNVNASSTLKHFQPAEFDKVYTAEDIGSYKPAKANFDYLFDHLRSDLSVDKDRGELLHVARSLTADHVPAKWFGLRSVWISRGGEKKEGTGVGGDYERLKENVEFEWRFDSIGKFAEEIERQFAEKTS
;
A
#
# COMPACT_ATOMS: atom_id res chain seq x y z
N MET A 1 -5.14 -26.11 15.76
CA MET A 1 -4.81 -24.84 16.46
C MET A 1 -5.59 -24.78 17.75
N PRO A 2 -5.08 -24.16 18.83
CA PRO A 2 -5.82 -24.07 20.09
C PRO A 2 -7.14 -23.31 19.89
N SER A 3 -8.23 -23.82 20.47
CA SER A 3 -9.53 -23.16 20.40
C SER A 3 -9.51 -21.88 21.23
N LEU A 4 -9.61 -20.72 20.57
CA LEU A 4 -9.79 -19.43 21.24
C LEU A 4 -11.19 -19.32 21.87
N THR A 5 -11.28 -18.50 22.93
CA THR A 5 -12.56 -18.06 23.50
C THR A 5 -12.55 -16.54 23.48
N VAL A 6 -13.26 -15.94 22.53
CA VAL A 6 -13.11 -14.53 22.15
C VAL A 6 -14.26 -13.69 22.68
N LEU A 7 -13.96 -12.59 23.38
CA LEU A 7 -14.96 -11.55 23.65
C LEU A 7 -15.02 -10.61 22.45
N VAL A 8 -16.19 -10.50 21.82
CA VAL A 8 -16.43 -9.55 20.73
C VAL A 8 -17.26 -8.38 21.22
N LEU A 9 -16.67 -7.19 21.15
CA LEU A 9 -17.35 -5.92 21.39
C LEU A 9 -17.70 -5.28 20.04
N GLY A 10 -18.92 -4.77 19.90
CA GLY A 10 -19.42 -4.28 18.60
C GLY A 10 -19.90 -5.38 17.66
N GLY A 11 -20.18 -6.59 18.17
CA GLY A 11 -20.61 -7.75 17.39
C GLY A 11 -21.92 -7.58 16.62
N THR A 12 -22.75 -6.59 16.95
CA THR A 12 -24.03 -6.32 16.28
C THR A 12 -23.93 -5.41 15.05
N GLY A 13 -22.75 -4.85 14.77
CA GLY A 13 -22.50 -4.04 13.57
C GLY A 13 -22.15 -4.89 12.35
N PRO A 14 -22.19 -4.36 11.12
CA PRO A 14 -21.91 -5.14 9.91
C PRO A 14 -20.55 -5.86 9.91
N ALA A 15 -19.49 -5.17 10.32
CA ALA A 15 -18.17 -5.80 10.49
C ALA A 15 -18.15 -6.81 11.64
N GLY A 16 -18.89 -6.53 12.72
CA GLY A 16 -19.06 -7.43 13.86
C GLY A 16 -19.70 -8.76 13.45
N ILE A 17 -20.77 -8.72 12.66
CA ILE A 17 -21.45 -9.92 12.15
C ILE A 17 -20.51 -10.78 11.29
N ASN A 18 -19.68 -10.17 10.44
CA ASN A 18 -18.68 -10.90 9.68
C ASN A 18 -17.62 -11.54 10.58
N LEU A 19 -17.18 -10.85 11.64
CA LEU A 19 -16.24 -11.42 12.63
C LEU A 19 -16.85 -12.60 13.39
N LEU A 20 -18.11 -12.49 13.85
CA LEU A 20 -18.80 -13.60 14.51
C LEU A 20 -18.88 -14.82 13.60
N ARG A 21 -19.26 -14.58 12.33
CA ARG A 21 -19.35 -15.64 11.34
C ARG A 21 -17.99 -16.32 11.11
N GLU A 22 -16.92 -15.55 10.96
CA GLU A 22 -15.57 -16.11 10.77
C GLU A 22 -15.09 -16.92 11.98
N LEU A 23 -15.27 -16.39 13.20
CA LEU A 23 -14.88 -17.09 14.43
C LEU A 23 -15.62 -18.43 14.57
N LEU A 24 -16.93 -18.44 14.31
CA LEU A 24 -17.75 -19.65 14.38
C LEU A 24 -17.45 -20.63 13.24
N HIS A 25 -17.19 -20.12 12.03
CA HIS A 25 -16.72 -20.92 10.90
C HIS A 25 -15.42 -21.66 11.23
N ARG A 26 -14.52 -21.01 11.97
CA ARG A 26 -13.26 -21.57 12.47
C ARG A 26 -13.38 -22.32 13.80
N LYS A 27 -14.61 -22.55 14.27
CA LYS A 27 -14.96 -23.34 15.46
C LYS A 27 -14.39 -22.78 16.77
N HIS A 28 -14.19 -21.47 16.86
CA HIS A 28 -13.86 -20.81 18.11
C HIS A 28 -15.10 -20.59 18.97
N LYS A 29 -14.90 -20.46 20.29
CA LYS A 29 -15.95 -20.02 21.21
C LYS A 29 -16.00 -18.51 21.23
N VAL A 30 -17.19 -17.94 21.24
CA VAL A 30 -17.40 -16.50 21.13
C VAL A 30 -18.37 -16.04 22.21
N VAL A 31 -18.00 -14.98 22.92
CA VAL A 31 -18.89 -14.25 23.81
C VAL A 31 -19.14 -12.88 23.17
N VAL A 32 -20.38 -12.55 22.86
CA VAL A 32 -20.76 -11.23 22.35
C VAL A 32 -21.35 -10.41 23.48
N TYR A 33 -20.76 -9.25 23.73
CA TYR A 33 -21.32 -8.28 24.67
C TYR A 33 -22.02 -7.16 23.90
N ALA A 34 -23.35 -7.07 24.01
CA ALA A 34 -24.15 -6.19 23.16
C ALA A 34 -25.31 -5.52 23.89
N ARG A 35 -25.54 -4.25 23.56
CA ARG A 35 -26.70 -3.47 24.02
C ARG A 35 -28.01 -4.01 23.43
N ASN A 36 -27.99 -4.30 22.13
CA ASN A 36 -29.14 -4.72 21.34
C ASN A 36 -28.87 -6.10 20.71
N PRO A 37 -28.90 -7.19 21.52
CA PRO A 37 -28.53 -8.52 21.05
C PRO A 37 -29.41 -9.05 19.91
N GLN A 38 -30.66 -8.56 19.81
CA GLN A 38 -31.62 -8.92 18.75
C GLN A 38 -31.13 -8.61 17.32
N LYS A 39 -30.07 -7.80 17.18
CA LYS A 39 -29.44 -7.49 15.88
C LYS A 39 -28.51 -8.59 15.39
N VAL A 40 -28.15 -9.55 16.24
CA VAL A 40 -27.42 -10.75 15.81
C VAL A 40 -28.40 -11.65 15.05
N PRO A 41 -28.11 -12.05 13.80
CA PRO A 41 -28.96 -12.95 13.04
C PRO A 41 -29.20 -14.28 13.77
N GLU A 42 -30.42 -14.79 13.70
CA GLU A 42 -30.88 -15.99 14.42
C GLU A 42 -30.01 -17.23 14.17
N TYR A 43 -29.56 -17.43 12.93
CA TYR A 43 -28.69 -18.57 12.59
C TYR A 43 -27.28 -18.49 13.22
N LEU A 44 -26.81 -17.29 13.58
CA LEU A 44 -25.59 -17.14 14.38
C LEU A 44 -25.91 -17.32 15.87
N ALA A 45 -27.00 -16.69 16.34
CA ALA A 45 -27.44 -16.74 17.73
C ALA A 45 -27.75 -18.16 18.23
N SER A 46 -28.24 -19.04 17.35
CA SER A 46 -28.51 -20.45 17.62
C SER A 46 -27.25 -21.34 17.63
N ASN A 47 -26.07 -20.81 17.30
CA ASN A 47 -24.83 -21.59 17.33
C ASN A 47 -24.40 -21.88 18.78
N PRO A 48 -24.15 -23.14 19.16
CA PRO A 48 -23.79 -23.50 20.54
C PRO A 48 -22.44 -22.95 21.00
N SER A 49 -21.60 -22.47 20.07
CA SER A 49 -20.31 -21.84 20.39
C SER A 49 -20.42 -20.31 20.56
N LEU A 50 -21.61 -19.72 20.39
CA LEU A 50 -21.87 -18.31 20.61
C LEU A 50 -22.69 -18.09 21.88
N GLU A 51 -22.13 -17.36 22.84
CA GLU A 51 -22.85 -16.85 24.00
C GLU A 51 -23.12 -15.35 23.82
N ILE A 52 -24.34 -14.91 24.07
CA ILE A 52 -24.71 -13.49 24.00
C ILE A 52 -24.97 -12.96 25.41
N VAL A 53 -24.15 -12.00 25.84
CA VAL A 53 -24.31 -11.28 27.10
C VAL A 53 -24.88 -9.90 26.79
N LYS A 54 -26.14 -9.67 27.21
CA LYS A 54 -26.76 -8.35 27.10
C LYS A 54 -26.16 -7.40 28.15
N GLY A 55 -25.78 -6.21 27.72
CA GLY A 55 -25.34 -5.16 28.65
C GLY A 55 -24.96 -3.85 27.96
N GLU A 56 -24.91 -2.77 28.76
CA GLU A 56 -24.49 -1.44 28.33
C GLU A 56 -23.02 -1.18 28.62
N LEU A 57 -22.45 -0.13 28.03
CA LEU A 57 -21.06 0.27 28.33
C LEU A 57 -20.88 0.67 29.82
N SER A 58 -21.96 1.11 30.47
CA SER A 58 -21.99 1.44 31.90
C SER A 58 -22.08 0.20 32.81
N ASP A 59 -22.51 -0.95 32.29
CA ASP A 59 -22.75 -2.16 33.11
C ASP A 59 -21.45 -2.95 33.33
N LYS A 60 -20.72 -2.55 34.38
CA LYS A 60 -19.46 -3.17 34.77
C LYS A 60 -19.63 -4.62 35.21
N ALA A 61 -20.75 -4.99 35.83
CA ALA A 61 -20.95 -6.33 36.37
C ALA A 61 -21.21 -7.35 35.26
N ALA A 62 -22.02 -6.99 34.25
CA ALA A 62 -22.23 -7.85 33.08
C ALA A 62 -20.97 -7.98 32.24
N LEU A 63 -20.23 -6.87 32.03
CA LEU A 63 -18.93 -6.91 31.35
C LEU A 63 -17.95 -7.82 32.08
N ASP A 64 -17.88 -7.74 33.41
CA ASP A 64 -16.97 -8.56 34.20
C ASP A 64 -17.21 -10.07 34.01
N ARG A 65 -18.49 -10.48 34.05
CA ARG A 65 -18.89 -11.87 33.79
C ARG A 65 -18.55 -12.32 32.37
N ALA A 66 -18.63 -11.42 31.39
CA ALA A 66 -18.27 -11.72 30.00
C ALA A 66 -16.75 -11.89 29.85
N VAL A 67 -15.96 -11.00 30.46
CA VAL A 67 -14.49 -11.04 30.41
C VAL A 67 -13.92 -12.28 31.12
N ALA A 68 -14.55 -12.71 32.22
CA ALA A 68 -14.14 -13.91 32.97
C ALA A 68 -14.14 -15.22 32.14
N LYS A 69 -14.83 -15.24 31.01
CA LYS A 69 -15.02 -16.45 30.17
C LYS A 69 -14.05 -16.55 29.01
N VAL A 70 -13.27 -15.52 28.74
CA VAL A 70 -12.53 -15.36 27.48
C VAL A 70 -11.02 -15.30 27.72
N ASN A 71 -10.24 -15.51 26.66
CA ASN A 71 -8.77 -15.38 26.69
C ASN A 71 -8.25 -14.22 25.84
N ILE A 72 -9.10 -13.65 24.98
CA ILE A 72 -8.76 -12.56 24.07
C ILE A 72 -9.98 -11.68 23.82
N VAL A 73 -9.75 -10.38 23.63
CA VAL A 73 -10.80 -9.41 23.29
C VAL A 73 -10.58 -8.88 21.88
N ILE A 74 -11.62 -8.85 21.06
CA ILE A 74 -11.65 -8.15 19.77
C ILE A 74 -12.76 -7.11 19.82
N SER A 75 -12.39 -5.84 19.68
CA SER A 75 -13.31 -4.72 19.77
C SER A 75 -13.43 -3.98 18.44
N LEU A 76 -14.63 -4.02 17.89
CA LEU A 76 -15.07 -3.23 16.74
C LEU A 76 -15.90 -2.01 17.18
N LEU A 77 -15.77 -1.59 18.44
CA LEU A 77 -16.41 -0.37 18.94
C LEU A 77 -15.77 0.85 18.29
N GLY A 78 -16.59 1.67 17.64
CA GLY A 78 -16.22 2.98 17.12
C GLY A 78 -17.41 3.92 17.09
N PRO A 79 -17.19 5.23 17.04
CA PRO A 79 -18.26 6.20 16.89
C PRO A 79 -18.94 6.01 15.54
N LEU A 80 -20.28 6.03 15.52
CA LEU A 80 -21.02 6.18 14.28
C LEU A 80 -20.79 7.60 13.77
N ILE A 81 -20.30 7.74 12.54
CA ILE A 81 -19.99 9.05 11.92
C ILE A 81 -21.24 9.96 11.88
N THR A 82 -22.43 9.37 11.80
CA THR A 82 -23.72 10.06 11.80
C THR A 82 -24.27 10.38 13.19
N ASP A 83 -23.72 9.79 14.25
CA ASP A 83 -24.19 10.01 15.62
C ASP A 83 -23.47 11.19 16.27
N ARG A 84 -24.23 12.27 16.50
CA ARG A 84 -23.75 13.49 17.17
C ARG A 84 -24.11 13.56 18.65
N THR A 85 -24.90 12.60 19.14
CA THR A 85 -25.51 12.64 20.49
C THR A 85 -24.68 11.89 21.52
N THR A 86 -23.99 10.83 21.12
CA THR A 86 -23.11 10.08 22.01
C THR A 86 -21.89 10.93 22.41
N PRO A 87 -21.59 11.08 23.71
CA PRO A 87 -20.39 11.79 24.15
C PRO A 87 -19.12 11.20 23.55
N PRO A 88 -18.17 12.02 23.08
CA PRO A 88 -16.95 11.53 22.42
C PRO A 88 -16.11 10.61 23.32
N ASN A 89 -16.19 10.78 24.63
CA ASN A 89 -15.43 9.97 25.59
C ASN A 89 -16.12 8.66 25.99
N SER A 90 -17.35 8.38 25.56
CA SER A 90 -18.08 7.16 26.02
C SER A 90 -17.33 5.85 25.74
N ILE A 91 -16.70 5.72 24.56
CA ILE A 91 -15.90 4.53 24.21
C ILE A 91 -14.51 4.55 24.89
N PRO A 92 -13.72 5.64 24.84
CA PRO A 92 -12.48 5.76 25.61
C PRO A 92 -12.65 5.46 27.11
N ASP A 93 -13.68 6.04 27.75
CA ASP A 93 -13.97 5.86 29.18
C ASP A 93 -14.40 4.42 29.47
N PHE A 94 -15.14 3.78 28.57
CA PHE A 94 -15.46 2.37 28.69
C PHE A 94 -14.21 1.50 28.71
N TYR A 95 -13.26 1.74 27.78
CA TYR A 95 -11.99 1.01 27.76
C TYR A 95 -11.23 1.20 29.07
N LYS A 96 -11.02 2.46 29.47
CA LYS A 96 -10.23 2.84 30.65
C LYS A 96 -10.85 2.37 31.97
N ASN A 97 -12.14 2.64 32.17
CA ASN A 97 -12.79 2.55 33.48
C ASN A 97 -13.53 1.23 33.71
N SER A 98 -13.72 0.43 32.65
CA SER A 98 -14.49 -0.82 32.71
C SER A 98 -13.72 -2.00 32.11
N LEU A 99 -13.31 -1.92 30.84
CA LEU A 99 -12.72 -3.08 30.15
C LEU A 99 -11.33 -3.44 30.66
N PHE A 100 -10.38 -2.49 30.71
CA PHE A 100 -9.01 -2.79 31.14
C PHE A 100 -8.96 -3.31 32.59
N PRO A 101 -9.69 -2.73 33.57
CA PRO A 101 -9.77 -3.31 34.91
C PRO A 101 -10.36 -4.72 34.96
N ALA A 102 -11.37 -5.04 34.14
CA ALA A 102 -11.91 -6.40 34.06
C ALA A 102 -10.90 -7.37 33.44
N MET A 103 -10.24 -6.96 32.34
CA MET A 103 -9.18 -7.74 31.70
C MET A 103 -8.06 -8.09 32.68
N ARG A 104 -7.58 -7.12 33.45
CA ARG A 104 -6.56 -7.33 34.49
C ARG A 104 -7.00 -8.31 35.57
N ARG A 105 -8.22 -8.17 36.08
CA ARG A 105 -8.77 -9.05 37.13
C ARG A 105 -8.84 -10.51 36.68
N HIS A 106 -9.18 -10.75 35.42
CA HIS A 106 -9.32 -12.11 34.87
C HIS A 106 -8.09 -12.59 34.09
N GLY A 107 -6.98 -11.86 34.14
CA GLY A 107 -5.74 -12.25 33.48
C GLY A 107 -5.79 -12.23 31.94
N VAL A 108 -6.76 -11.57 31.34
CA VAL A 108 -6.90 -11.44 29.88
C VAL A 108 -5.95 -10.34 29.39
N LYS A 109 -4.86 -10.70 28.70
CA LYS A 109 -3.83 -9.73 28.28
C LYS A 109 -4.01 -9.20 26.86
N ARG A 110 -4.49 -10.02 25.92
CA ARG A 110 -4.51 -9.67 24.49
C ARG A 110 -5.80 -8.96 24.11
N ILE A 111 -5.67 -7.81 23.44
CA ILE A 111 -6.80 -7.07 22.86
C ILE A 111 -6.47 -6.52 21.47
N PHE A 112 -7.38 -6.72 20.53
CA PHE A 112 -7.40 -6.03 19.24
C PHE A 112 -8.51 -4.98 19.27
N ALA A 113 -8.20 -3.72 19.01
CA ALA A 113 -9.17 -2.64 19.03
C ALA A 113 -9.18 -1.87 17.70
N MET A 114 -10.37 -1.57 17.20
CA MET A 114 -10.53 -0.80 15.98
C MET A 114 -10.10 0.65 16.19
N GLY A 115 -9.23 1.13 15.31
CA GLY A 115 -8.90 2.55 15.15
C GLY A 115 -9.22 3.02 13.73
N THR A 116 -9.02 4.31 13.48
CA THR A 116 -9.02 4.85 12.11
C THR A 116 -7.71 5.58 11.85
N LEU A 117 -7.54 6.03 10.61
CA LEU A 117 -6.36 6.78 10.19
C LEU A 117 -6.11 8.06 11.00
N THR A 118 -7.08 8.56 11.78
CA THR A 118 -6.88 9.75 12.63
C THR A 118 -5.99 9.47 13.86
N ILE A 119 -5.77 8.19 14.21
CA ILE A 119 -4.70 7.78 15.13
C ILE A 119 -3.43 7.71 14.30
N THR A 120 -2.69 8.81 14.23
CA THR A 120 -1.44 8.88 13.46
C THR A 120 -0.30 8.17 14.20
N GLN A 121 0.62 7.55 13.48
CA GLN A 121 1.84 6.95 14.01
C GLN A 121 3.06 7.70 13.46
N LYS A 122 4.19 7.65 14.17
CA LYS A 122 5.40 8.38 13.76
C LYS A 122 6.02 7.79 12.49
N GLU A 123 5.79 6.51 12.27
CA GLU A 123 6.30 5.71 11.15
C GLU A 123 5.38 5.76 9.92
N ASP A 124 4.22 6.45 10.03
CA ASP A 124 3.39 6.73 8.86
C ASP A 124 4.19 7.62 7.89
N SER A 125 4.20 7.24 6.61
CA SER A 125 4.82 8.02 5.56
C SER A 125 3.91 9.19 5.16
N TRP A 126 4.51 10.27 4.68
CA TRP A 126 3.74 11.40 4.17
C TRP A 126 2.86 10.96 2.99
N THR A 127 1.57 11.24 3.08
CA THR A 127 0.62 11.07 1.97
C THR A 127 -0.24 12.33 1.87
N MET A 128 -0.55 12.81 0.68
CA MET A 128 -1.42 14.00 0.49
C MET A 128 -2.84 13.78 1.07
N LEU A 129 -3.29 12.52 1.13
CA LEU A 129 -4.61 12.15 1.63
C LEU A 129 -4.72 12.23 3.16
N GLN A 130 -3.66 11.91 3.90
CA GLN A 130 -3.75 11.78 5.37
C GLN A 130 -4.02 13.11 6.11
N PRO A 131 -3.29 14.22 5.84
CA PRO A 131 -3.61 15.52 6.42
C PRO A 131 -5.01 16.01 6.03
N THR A 132 -5.40 15.77 4.78
CA THR A 132 -6.72 16.15 4.23
C THR A 132 -7.86 15.41 4.92
N ILE A 133 -7.74 14.08 5.08
CA ILE A 133 -8.71 13.27 5.82
C ILE A 133 -8.78 13.71 7.29
N ASN A 134 -7.63 13.95 7.93
CA ASN A 134 -7.60 14.41 9.32
C ASN A 134 -8.30 15.76 9.48
N LEU A 135 -8.04 16.73 8.59
CA LEU A 135 -8.70 18.04 8.60
C LEU A 135 -10.20 17.92 8.36
N MET A 136 -10.61 17.13 7.37
CA MET A 136 -12.01 16.90 7.03
C MET A 136 -12.76 16.26 8.22
N VAL A 137 -12.23 15.17 8.78
CA VAL A 137 -12.89 14.45 9.88
C VAL A 137 -12.92 15.31 11.14
N ARG A 138 -11.85 16.07 11.44
CA ARG A 138 -11.83 17.01 12.56
C ARG A 138 -12.89 18.10 12.43
N THR A 139 -13.13 18.59 11.22
CA THR A 139 -14.03 19.71 10.95
C THR A 139 -15.49 19.28 10.83
N VAL A 140 -15.76 18.22 10.06
CA VAL A 140 -17.12 17.75 9.73
C VAL A 140 -17.65 16.76 10.78
N PHE A 141 -16.76 15.95 11.39
CA PHE A 141 -17.10 14.86 12.30
C PHE A 141 -16.33 14.96 13.64
N SER A 142 -16.31 16.17 14.23
CA SER A 142 -15.48 16.52 15.38
C SER A 142 -15.64 15.58 16.60
N ASN A 143 -16.85 15.07 16.89
CA ASN A 143 -17.08 14.11 17.96
C ASN A 143 -16.43 12.75 17.66
N ALA A 144 -16.58 12.24 16.44
CA ALA A 144 -15.96 10.99 16.01
C ALA A 144 -14.43 11.12 16.00
N TYR A 145 -13.90 12.26 15.54
CA TYR A 145 -12.48 12.58 15.60
C TYR A 145 -11.96 12.49 17.05
N ARG A 146 -12.57 13.25 17.97
CA ARG A 146 -12.18 13.28 19.39
C ARG A 146 -12.24 11.90 20.01
N SER A 147 -13.31 11.14 19.75
CA SER A 147 -13.47 9.78 20.27
C SER A 147 -12.35 8.85 19.82
N ILE A 148 -12.07 8.77 18.52
CA ILE A 148 -11.01 7.90 17.99
C ILE A 148 -9.62 8.32 18.49
N THR A 149 -9.29 9.62 18.48
CA THR A 149 -7.99 10.07 19.00
C THR A 149 -7.83 9.80 20.50
N SER A 150 -8.92 9.90 21.26
CA SER A 150 -8.93 9.56 22.69
C SER A 150 -8.78 8.05 22.92
N ILE A 151 -9.33 7.19 22.05
CA ILE A 151 -9.07 5.75 22.09
C ILE A 151 -7.56 5.50 21.96
N GLY A 152 -6.90 6.06 20.95
CA GLY A 152 -5.45 5.92 20.78
C GLY A 152 -4.67 6.31 22.05
N LYS A 153 -4.98 7.47 22.61
CA LYS A 153 -4.35 7.97 23.84
C LYS A 153 -4.59 7.08 25.07
N VAL A 154 -5.81 6.59 25.26
CA VAL A 154 -6.17 5.71 26.39
C VAL A 154 -5.42 4.38 26.31
N PHE A 155 -5.25 3.80 25.12
CA PHE A 155 -4.45 2.57 24.97
C PHE A 155 -2.97 2.82 25.25
N GLU A 156 -2.38 3.91 24.76
CA GLU A 156 -0.98 4.24 25.01
C GLU A 156 -0.68 4.54 26.49
N VAL A 157 -1.59 5.24 27.17
CA VAL A 157 -1.38 5.72 28.54
C VAL A 157 -1.85 4.71 29.59
N ASP A 158 -3.06 4.18 29.43
CA ASP A 158 -3.77 3.43 30.47
C ASP A 158 -3.69 1.90 30.27
N ALA A 159 -3.13 1.39 29.17
CA ALA A 159 -3.05 -0.06 28.87
C ALA A 159 -1.61 -0.58 28.66
N LYS A 160 -0.61 0.05 29.31
CA LYS A 160 0.82 -0.30 29.12
C LYS A 160 1.19 -1.75 29.49
N ASP A 161 0.41 -2.35 30.38
CA ASP A 161 0.55 -3.73 30.86
C ASP A 161 -0.24 -4.75 30.03
N LEU A 162 -1.06 -4.29 29.08
CA LEU A 162 -1.82 -5.14 28.16
C LEU A 162 -1.08 -5.30 26.83
N ASP A 163 -1.34 -6.42 26.17
CA ASP A 163 -0.81 -6.71 24.85
C ASP A 163 -1.84 -6.25 23.81
N TRP A 164 -1.93 -4.94 23.63
CA TRP A 164 -2.92 -4.35 22.75
C TRP A 164 -2.41 -4.17 21.32
N THR A 165 -3.30 -4.22 20.33
CA THR A 165 -3.03 -3.79 18.95
C THR A 165 -4.21 -2.96 18.47
N ILE A 166 -3.96 -1.71 18.06
CA ILE A 166 -4.99 -0.89 17.43
C ILE A 166 -4.91 -1.05 15.91
N PHE A 167 -5.83 -1.81 15.31
CA PHE A 167 -5.85 -1.94 13.86
C PHE A 167 -6.58 -0.73 13.24
N ARG A 168 -5.84 0.10 12.52
CA ARG A 168 -6.36 1.31 11.90
C ARG A 168 -6.92 0.98 10.52
N ILE A 169 -8.19 1.25 10.34
CA ILE A 169 -8.89 1.02 9.07
C ILE A 169 -9.28 2.35 8.40
N SER A 170 -9.50 2.28 7.09
CA SER A 170 -10.08 3.36 6.29
C SER A 170 -11.47 2.95 5.78
N ALA A 171 -11.64 2.67 4.49
CA ALA A 171 -12.90 2.15 3.98
C ALA A 171 -13.00 0.63 4.18
N ILE A 172 -14.13 0.16 4.68
CA ILE A 172 -14.43 -1.28 4.79
C ILE A 172 -15.68 -1.62 3.97
N PRO A 173 -15.58 -1.82 2.65
CA PRO A 173 -16.72 -2.15 1.79
C PRO A 173 -17.19 -3.61 2.01
N GLY A 174 -18.26 -3.99 1.33
CA GLY A 174 -18.79 -5.36 1.38
C GLY A 174 -19.99 -5.53 2.32
N GLY A 175 -20.86 -6.49 2.04
CA GLY A 175 -22.04 -6.78 2.85
C GLY A 175 -21.71 -7.47 4.18
N SER A 176 -22.74 -7.76 4.96
CA SER A 176 -22.64 -8.58 6.18
C SER A 176 -23.47 -9.86 6.11
N ASP A 177 -24.16 -10.10 4.99
CA ASP A 177 -24.84 -11.37 4.71
C ASP A 177 -23.83 -12.49 4.42
N GLN A 178 -24.34 -13.72 4.37
CA GLN A 178 -23.52 -14.93 4.22
C GLN A 178 -22.75 -14.96 2.90
N GLU A 179 -23.39 -14.53 1.82
CA GLU A 179 -22.83 -14.57 0.47
C GLU A 179 -21.72 -13.54 0.33
N SER A 180 -21.98 -12.30 0.74
CA SER A 180 -20.97 -11.23 0.77
C SER A 180 -19.75 -11.63 1.59
N TRP A 181 -19.94 -12.20 2.79
CA TRP A 181 -18.81 -12.67 3.62
C TRP A 181 -18.03 -13.79 2.95
N ALA A 182 -18.72 -14.79 2.38
CA ALA A 182 -18.06 -15.94 1.76
C ALA A 182 -17.22 -15.53 0.55
N LYS A 183 -17.68 -14.52 -0.21
CA LYS A 183 -16.94 -13.91 -1.30
C LYS A 183 -15.77 -13.07 -0.78
N ASP A 184 -16.05 -12.13 0.12
CA ASP A 184 -15.07 -11.13 0.57
C ASP A 184 -13.94 -11.73 1.41
N ARG A 185 -14.15 -12.85 2.13
CA ARG A 185 -13.11 -13.45 2.99
C ARG A 185 -11.88 -13.94 2.24
N GLU A 186 -11.99 -14.21 0.95
CA GLU A 186 -10.89 -14.61 0.08
C GLU A 186 -10.36 -13.43 -0.78
N ASP A 187 -10.94 -12.23 -0.64
CA ASP A 187 -10.62 -11.11 -1.53
C ASP A 187 -9.35 -10.34 -1.12
N GLY A 188 -8.23 -10.81 -1.66
CA GLY A 188 -6.93 -10.16 -1.59
C GLY A 188 -6.16 -10.44 -0.30
N LYS A 189 -4.85 -10.21 -0.35
CA LYS A 189 -3.97 -10.36 0.81
C LYS A 189 -4.10 -9.16 1.73
N PRO A 190 -3.99 -9.33 3.05
CA PRO A 190 -3.92 -8.20 3.98
C PRO A 190 -2.56 -7.51 3.86
N PHE A 191 -2.57 -6.18 3.77
CA PHE A 191 -1.45 -5.34 4.16
C PHE A 191 -1.58 -5.01 5.64
N VAL A 192 -0.49 -5.19 6.39
CA VAL A 192 -0.36 -4.78 7.80
C VAL A 192 0.93 -3.99 7.94
N GLY A 193 0.83 -2.70 8.22
CA GLY A 193 1.99 -1.82 8.25
C GLY A 193 1.61 -0.41 8.64
N TYR A 194 2.45 0.57 8.31
CA TYR A 194 2.13 1.98 8.55
C TYR A 194 1.51 2.62 7.30
N VAL A 195 0.74 3.69 7.49
CA VAL A 195 0.09 4.40 6.38
C VAL A 195 1.15 4.90 5.41
N GLY A 196 0.90 4.74 4.11
CA GLY A 196 1.80 5.18 3.05
C GLY A 196 3.00 4.27 2.80
N GLN A 197 3.19 3.20 3.57
CA GLN A 197 4.18 2.18 3.25
C GLN A 197 3.78 1.35 2.02
N LYS A 198 4.77 0.67 1.42
CA LYS A 198 4.58 -0.13 0.21
C LYS A 198 3.48 -1.17 0.37
N GLY A 199 2.50 -1.12 -0.52
CA GLY A 199 1.37 -2.06 -0.55
C GLY A 199 0.16 -1.60 0.26
N TYR A 200 0.26 -0.49 1.02
CA TYR A 200 -0.88 0.11 1.70
C TYR A 200 -1.92 0.64 0.70
N THR A 201 -3.20 0.38 0.98
CA THR A 201 -4.34 0.96 0.26
C THR A 201 -5.36 1.54 1.25
N TYR A 202 -6.40 2.20 0.75
CA TYR A 202 -7.41 2.86 1.59
C TYR A 202 -8.69 2.03 1.77
N SER A 203 -8.69 0.76 1.38
CA SER A 203 -9.86 -0.10 1.56
C SER A 203 -9.51 -1.53 1.93
N PHE A 204 -10.42 -2.18 2.67
CA PHE A 204 -10.33 -3.61 2.92
C PHE A 204 -11.73 -4.23 3.07
N PRO A 205 -12.12 -5.25 2.28
CA PRO A 205 -13.43 -5.86 2.39
C PRO A 205 -13.72 -6.35 3.81
N ARG A 206 -14.96 -6.18 4.30
CA ARG A 206 -15.33 -6.56 5.67
C ARG A 206 -15.11 -8.06 5.93
N GLY A 207 -15.37 -8.92 4.94
CA GLY A 207 -15.10 -10.35 5.06
C GLY A 207 -13.61 -10.66 5.21
N ALA A 208 -12.77 -10.05 4.37
CA ALA A 208 -11.31 -10.18 4.47
C ALA A 208 -10.75 -9.65 5.80
N LEU A 209 -11.26 -8.51 6.28
CA LEU A 209 -10.89 -7.95 7.58
C LEU A 209 -11.26 -8.91 8.73
N ALA A 210 -12.45 -9.52 8.68
CA ALA A 210 -12.87 -10.50 9.68
C ALA A 210 -11.92 -11.71 9.70
N ARG A 211 -11.58 -12.27 8.54
CA ARG A 211 -10.58 -13.34 8.41
C ARG A 211 -9.24 -12.94 9.00
N TRP A 212 -8.71 -11.79 8.60
CA TRP A 212 -7.43 -11.29 9.10
C TRP A 212 -7.43 -11.12 10.62
N LEU A 213 -8.52 -10.61 11.22
CA LEU A 213 -8.64 -10.50 12.67
C LEU A 213 -8.58 -11.86 13.37
N VAL A 214 -9.18 -12.90 12.80
CA VAL A 214 -9.10 -14.25 13.36
C VAL A 214 -7.70 -14.84 13.18
N ASP A 215 -7.06 -14.65 12.02
CA ASP A 215 -5.65 -15.03 11.81
C ASP A 215 -4.71 -14.34 12.81
N ALA A 216 -4.93 -13.05 13.06
CA ALA A 216 -4.17 -12.26 14.02
C ALA A 216 -4.40 -12.72 15.47
N ALA A 217 -5.63 -13.10 15.81
CA ALA A 217 -5.99 -13.62 17.12
C ALA A 217 -5.34 -14.99 17.39
N GLU A 218 -5.30 -15.87 16.40
CA GLU A 218 -4.69 -17.20 16.52
C GLU A 218 -3.16 -17.15 16.55
N SER A 219 -2.55 -16.33 15.69
CA SER A 219 -1.09 -16.16 15.65
C SER A 219 -0.55 -15.29 16.78
N GLY A 220 -1.42 -14.53 17.44
CA GLY A 220 -1.07 -13.52 18.45
C GLY A 220 -0.52 -12.22 17.86
N LEU A 221 -0.07 -12.21 16.60
CA LEU A 221 0.47 -11.05 15.88
C LEU A 221 1.51 -10.26 16.72
N GLN A 222 2.57 -10.96 17.15
CA GLN A 222 3.52 -10.48 18.17
C GLN A 222 4.25 -9.19 17.76
N ASP A 223 4.58 -9.03 16.49
CA ASP A 223 5.30 -7.84 15.97
C ASP A 223 4.51 -6.54 16.13
N TRP A 224 3.20 -6.64 16.35
CA TRP A 224 2.26 -5.53 16.46
C TRP A 224 1.69 -5.34 17.88
N VAL A 225 2.28 -6.00 18.88
CA VAL A 225 1.96 -5.76 20.29
C VAL A 225 2.37 -4.34 20.68
N ARG A 226 1.43 -3.61 21.29
CA ARG A 226 1.51 -2.20 21.69
C ARG A 226 1.82 -1.24 20.54
N LYS A 227 1.27 -1.54 19.36
CA LYS A 227 1.38 -0.72 18.15
C LYS A 227 0.02 -0.53 17.49
N ALA A 228 -0.07 0.47 16.60
CA ALA A 228 -1.26 0.72 15.82
C ALA A 228 -0.99 0.56 14.30
N PRO A 229 -0.92 -0.65 13.73
CA PRO A 229 -0.79 -0.83 12.28
C PRO A 229 -2.06 -0.35 11.55
N ALA A 230 -1.88 0.17 10.35
CA ALA A 230 -2.92 0.26 9.35
C ALA A 230 -3.15 -1.12 8.69
N VAL A 231 -4.41 -1.45 8.45
CA VAL A 231 -4.82 -2.70 7.82
C VAL A 231 -5.65 -2.39 6.59
N SER A 232 -5.19 -2.89 5.44
CA SER A 232 -5.81 -2.62 4.14
C SER A 232 -5.66 -3.82 3.20
N LYS A 233 -6.29 -3.77 2.02
CA LYS A 233 -5.99 -4.70 0.93
C LYS A 233 -4.57 -4.43 0.44
N LEU A 234 -3.73 -5.44 0.35
CA LEU A 234 -2.39 -5.32 -0.18
C LEU A 234 -2.45 -5.00 -1.68
N SER A 235 -1.83 -3.89 -2.08
CA SER A 235 -1.56 -3.64 -3.50
C SER A 235 -0.33 -4.45 -3.94
N GLU A 236 -0.53 -5.46 -4.80
CA GLU A 236 0.58 -6.18 -5.45
C GLU A 236 1.24 -5.34 -6.56
N THR A 237 0.58 -4.27 -7.01
CA THR A 237 1.05 -3.34 -8.04
C THR A 237 1.41 -1.99 -7.41
N PHE A 238 2.70 -1.65 -7.47
CA PHE A 238 3.15 -0.26 -7.33
C PHE A 238 2.97 0.38 -8.71
N THR A 239 1.81 0.97 -8.96
CA THR A 239 1.55 1.68 -10.22
C THR A 239 0.86 2.98 -9.89
N ASN A 240 1.59 4.11 -10.06
CA ASN A 240 1.15 5.45 -10.51
C ASN A 240 -0.28 5.94 -10.21
N THR A 241 -0.98 5.40 -9.21
CA THR A 241 -2.35 5.78 -8.88
C THR A 241 -2.38 7.21 -8.37
N SER A 242 -1.30 7.70 -7.76
CA SER A 242 -1.18 9.11 -7.40
C SER A 242 -1.29 10.07 -8.58
N LEU A 243 -0.84 9.66 -9.78
CA LEU A 243 -0.90 10.49 -10.99
C LEU A 243 -2.34 10.55 -11.54
N THR A 244 -3.05 9.42 -11.60
CA THR A 244 -4.37 9.33 -12.25
C THR A 244 -5.56 9.49 -11.30
N LEU A 245 -5.34 9.48 -9.97
CA LEU A 245 -6.36 9.66 -8.94
C LEU A 245 -7.23 10.93 -9.11
N PRO A 246 -6.68 12.10 -9.51
CA PRO A 246 -7.49 13.29 -9.73
C PRO A 246 -8.54 13.11 -10.84
N ILE A 247 -8.25 12.29 -11.85
CA ILE A 247 -9.19 11.94 -12.92
C ILE A 247 -10.14 10.85 -12.43
N ILE A 248 -9.62 9.76 -11.85
CA ILE A 248 -10.42 8.61 -11.39
C ILE A 248 -11.51 9.01 -10.39
N SER A 249 -11.17 9.91 -9.47
CA SER A 249 -12.11 10.39 -8.44
C SER A 249 -13.31 11.14 -9.03
N ARG A 250 -13.13 11.80 -10.19
CA ARG A 250 -14.12 12.64 -10.86
C ARG A 250 -14.92 11.90 -11.94
N LEU A 251 -14.51 10.69 -12.31
CA LEU A 251 -15.24 9.86 -13.26
C LEU A 251 -16.57 9.34 -12.70
N PRO A 252 -17.62 9.19 -13.54
CA PRO A 252 -18.86 8.50 -13.17
C PRO A 252 -18.60 7.06 -12.67
N SER A 253 -19.46 6.54 -11.79
CA SER A 253 -19.37 5.16 -11.29
C SER A 253 -19.37 4.11 -12.40
N GLU A 254 -20.04 4.40 -13.52
CA GLU A 254 -20.15 3.49 -14.66
C GLU A 254 -18.95 3.46 -15.58
N SER A 255 -18.00 4.39 -15.44
CA SER A 255 -16.83 4.49 -16.31
C SER A 255 -15.96 3.23 -16.24
N ASP A 256 -15.56 2.71 -17.41
CA ASP A 256 -14.65 1.58 -17.52
C ASP A 256 -13.28 1.88 -16.89
N TYR A 257 -12.83 3.14 -16.93
CA TYR A 257 -11.62 3.59 -16.24
C TYR A 257 -11.76 3.57 -14.71
N LYS A 258 -12.97 3.74 -14.18
CA LYS A 258 -13.23 3.65 -12.73
C LYS A 258 -13.37 2.20 -12.26
N LYS A 259 -13.95 1.34 -13.12
CA LYS A 259 -14.04 -0.12 -12.93
C LYS A 259 -12.66 -0.79 -13.08
N ASN A 260 -11.83 -0.29 -13.99
CA ASN A 260 -10.48 -0.76 -14.27
C ASN A 260 -9.50 0.41 -14.49
N PRO A 261 -8.89 0.94 -13.41
CA PRO A 261 -7.89 2.03 -13.47
C PRO A 261 -6.67 1.77 -14.35
N VAL A 262 -6.37 0.51 -14.68
CA VAL A 262 -5.23 0.15 -15.55
C VAL A 262 -5.42 0.72 -16.96
N LEU A 263 -6.66 0.72 -17.47
CA LEU A 263 -6.97 1.27 -18.79
C LEU A 263 -6.64 2.77 -18.89
N LEU A 264 -6.80 3.50 -17.78
CA LEU A 264 -6.51 4.93 -17.75
C LEU A 264 -5.01 5.20 -17.75
N ILE A 265 -4.24 4.34 -17.08
CA ILE A 265 -2.78 4.38 -17.10
C ILE A 265 -2.24 4.05 -18.49
N GLN A 266 -2.83 3.05 -19.16
CA GLN A 266 -2.48 2.71 -20.55
C GLN A 266 -2.74 3.90 -21.48
N ARG A 267 -3.92 4.51 -21.40
CA ARG A 267 -4.26 5.68 -22.22
C ARG A 267 -3.35 6.87 -21.95
N PHE A 268 -3.02 7.12 -20.68
CA PHE A 268 -2.04 8.13 -20.31
C PHE A 268 -0.68 7.88 -20.97
N HIS A 269 -0.16 6.65 -20.92
CA HIS A 269 1.12 6.31 -21.54
C HIS A 269 1.10 6.48 -23.07
N GLU A 270 0.00 6.14 -23.75
CA GLU A 270 -0.13 6.39 -25.20
C GLU A 270 0.00 7.88 -25.54
N LEU A 271 -0.66 8.74 -24.75
CA LEU A 271 -0.59 10.20 -24.92
C LEU A 271 0.81 10.75 -24.62
N THR A 272 1.50 10.17 -23.63
CA THR A 272 2.91 10.49 -23.34
C THR A 272 3.81 10.14 -24.50
N GLN A 273 3.67 8.93 -25.06
CA GLN A 273 4.51 8.48 -26.17
C GLN A 273 4.35 9.37 -27.42
N VAL A 274 3.13 9.80 -27.75
CA VAL A 274 2.88 10.72 -28.87
C VAL A 274 3.64 12.04 -28.68
N LEU A 275 3.68 12.59 -27.47
CA LEU A 275 4.41 13.82 -27.18
C LEU A 275 5.94 13.61 -27.16
N GLU A 276 6.42 12.49 -26.61
CA GLU A 276 7.84 12.14 -26.62
C GLU A 276 8.38 12.02 -28.06
N GLU A 277 7.60 11.45 -28.98
CA GLU A 277 7.96 11.31 -30.40
C GLU A 277 7.80 12.63 -31.19
N GLY A 278 6.75 13.39 -30.91
CA GLY A 278 6.43 14.63 -31.65
C GLY A 278 7.19 15.87 -31.18
N GLU A 279 7.55 15.95 -29.90
CA GLU A 279 8.24 17.08 -29.27
C GLU A 279 9.46 16.59 -28.45
N PRO A 280 10.49 15.99 -29.08
CA PRO A 280 11.57 15.27 -28.37
C PRO A 280 12.47 16.15 -27.48
N THR A 281 12.40 17.47 -27.62
CA THR A 281 13.13 18.45 -26.80
C THR A 281 12.28 19.08 -25.70
N LEU A 282 10.97 18.80 -25.66
CA LEU A 282 10.11 19.26 -24.57
C LEU A 282 10.54 18.56 -23.28
N ARG A 283 10.54 19.27 -22.13
CA ARG A 283 10.91 18.67 -20.83
C ARG A 283 9.91 17.61 -20.40
N TYR A 284 10.40 16.54 -19.77
CA TYR A 284 9.58 15.41 -19.36
C TYR A 284 8.46 15.80 -18.39
N GLY A 285 8.71 16.69 -17.43
CA GLY A 285 7.66 17.24 -16.57
C GLY A 285 6.51 17.87 -17.36
N SER A 286 6.82 18.64 -18.40
CA SER A 286 5.81 19.24 -19.29
C SER A 286 5.12 18.21 -20.17
N ILE A 287 5.81 17.15 -20.62
CA ILE A 287 5.18 16.00 -21.29
C ILE A 287 4.13 15.38 -20.36
N VAL A 288 4.49 15.06 -19.11
CA VAL A 288 3.56 14.48 -18.13
C VAL A 288 2.34 15.37 -17.92
N SER A 289 2.55 16.68 -17.71
CA SER A 289 1.46 17.65 -17.51
C SER A 289 0.56 17.77 -18.75
N ARG A 290 1.14 17.87 -19.95
CA ARG A 290 0.37 17.95 -21.20
C ARG A 290 -0.39 16.66 -21.52
N SER A 291 0.22 15.49 -21.37
CA SER A 291 -0.46 14.21 -21.55
C SER A 291 -1.62 14.07 -20.57
N PHE A 292 -1.44 14.52 -19.33
CA PHE A 292 -2.49 14.48 -18.33
C PHE A 292 -3.63 15.45 -18.68
N LYS A 293 -3.31 16.64 -19.16
CA LYS A 293 -4.31 17.60 -19.66
C LYS A 293 -5.09 17.01 -20.83
N SER A 294 -4.40 16.44 -21.83
CA SER A 294 -5.06 15.76 -22.96
C SER A 294 -5.99 14.64 -22.49
N LEU A 295 -5.58 13.86 -21.49
CA LEU A 295 -6.41 12.82 -20.92
C LEU A 295 -7.64 13.38 -20.18
N ALA A 296 -7.47 14.47 -19.43
CA ALA A 296 -8.58 15.13 -18.74
C ALA A 296 -9.58 15.73 -19.74
N ASP A 297 -9.08 16.36 -20.81
CA ASP A 297 -9.88 16.92 -21.91
C ASP A 297 -10.65 15.81 -22.66
N GLU A 298 -9.99 14.69 -23.00
CA GLU A 298 -10.63 13.51 -23.61
C GLU A 298 -11.81 12.99 -22.76
N LEU A 299 -11.71 13.09 -21.44
CA LEU A 299 -12.71 12.63 -20.48
C LEU A 299 -13.68 13.72 -20.03
N SER A 300 -13.55 14.94 -20.56
CA SER A 300 -14.35 16.11 -20.16
C SER A 300 -14.29 16.38 -18.65
N ILE A 301 -13.13 16.15 -18.03
CA ILE A 301 -12.88 16.39 -16.61
C ILE A 301 -12.12 17.71 -16.42
N SER A 302 -12.73 18.62 -15.68
CA SER A 302 -12.04 19.84 -15.24
C SER A 302 -11.12 19.53 -14.06
N VAL A 303 -9.84 19.84 -14.21
CA VAL A 303 -8.83 19.71 -13.15
C VAL A 303 -8.32 21.12 -12.77
N PRO A 304 -8.31 21.48 -11.48
CA PRO A 304 -7.80 22.78 -11.03
C PRO A 304 -6.35 23.02 -11.48
N GLU A 305 -6.03 24.26 -11.83
CA GLU A 305 -4.68 24.66 -12.26
C GLU A 305 -3.61 24.37 -11.21
N GLU A 306 -3.95 24.47 -9.93
CA GLU A 306 -3.06 24.09 -8.82
C GLU A 306 -2.70 22.60 -8.84
N GLU A 307 -3.66 21.71 -9.14
CA GLU A 307 -3.40 20.26 -9.31
C GLU A 307 -2.53 20.00 -10.55
N MET A 308 -2.74 20.76 -11.63
CA MET A 308 -1.95 20.66 -12.86
C MET A 308 -0.48 21.10 -12.66
N ASN A 309 -0.25 22.16 -11.88
CA ASN A 309 1.09 22.70 -11.63
C ASN A 309 2.00 21.72 -10.88
N HIS A 310 1.43 20.80 -10.08
CA HIS A 310 2.21 19.81 -9.36
C HIS A 310 2.70 18.65 -10.25
N LEU A 311 2.07 18.40 -11.40
CA LEU A 311 2.36 17.26 -12.27
C LEU A 311 3.77 17.33 -12.88
N GLU A 312 4.26 18.53 -13.17
CA GLU A 312 5.59 18.70 -13.79
C GLU A 312 6.72 18.23 -12.87
N SER A 313 6.56 18.36 -11.56
CA SER A 313 7.56 17.95 -10.56
C SER A 313 7.34 16.54 -10.00
N LEU A 314 6.22 15.89 -10.38
CA LEU A 314 5.82 14.61 -9.82
C LEU A 314 6.89 13.51 -10.04
N PRO A 315 7.52 13.36 -11.22
CA PRO A 315 8.54 12.33 -11.41
C PRO A 315 9.67 12.40 -10.38
N GLY A 316 10.06 13.63 -10.00
CA GLY A 316 11.10 13.88 -8.99
C GLY A 316 10.73 13.46 -7.56
N THR A 317 9.46 13.15 -7.29
CA THR A 317 8.97 12.72 -5.97
C THR A 317 8.93 11.20 -5.80
N TRP A 318 9.19 10.44 -6.86
CA TRP A 318 9.11 8.99 -6.82
C TRP A 318 10.24 8.38 -6.00
N LEU A 319 9.86 7.55 -5.03
CA LEU A 319 10.82 6.86 -4.16
C LEU A 319 11.34 5.57 -4.82
N PRO A 320 12.62 5.22 -4.64
CA PRO A 320 13.14 3.93 -5.07
C PRO A 320 12.46 2.76 -4.33
N PHE A 321 12.47 1.58 -4.93
CA PHE A 321 12.02 0.37 -4.24
C PHE A 321 12.94 0.07 -3.02
N PRO A 322 12.42 -0.54 -1.95
CA PRO A 322 13.19 -0.75 -0.72
C PRO A 322 14.52 -1.50 -0.89
N ASP A 323 14.59 -2.40 -1.87
CA ASP A 323 15.80 -3.18 -2.18
C ASP A 323 16.77 -2.45 -3.13
N THR A 324 16.34 -1.35 -3.77
CA THR A 324 17.16 -0.64 -4.76
C THR A 324 18.39 -0.02 -4.13
N ILE A 325 18.27 0.75 -3.04
CA ILE A 325 19.43 1.42 -2.42
C ILE A 325 20.44 0.39 -1.89
N PRO A 326 20.06 -0.62 -1.07
CA PRO A 326 21.00 -1.65 -0.63
C PRO A 326 21.65 -2.40 -1.80
N GLY A 327 20.87 -2.75 -2.81
CA GLY A 327 21.38 -3.44 -4.00
C GLY A 327 22.38 -2.59 -4.78
N LEU A 328 22.12 -1.30 -4.99
CA LEU A 328 23.06 -0.40 -5.64
C LEU A 328 24.34 -0.23 -4.84
N GLN A 329 24.29 -0.16 -3.51
CA GLN A 329 25.50 -0.10 -2.68
C GLN A 329 26.37 -1.35 -2.82
N ILE A 330 25.76 -2.53 -2.98
CA ILE A 330 26.49 -3.78 -3.28
C ILE A 330 27.11 -3.69 -4.68
N LEU A 331 26.32 -3.34 -5.70
CA LEU A 331 26.79 -3.24 -7.08
C LEU A 331 27.93 -2.22 -7.24
N LYS A 332 27.88 -1.10 -6.49
CA LYS A 332 28.89 -0.04 -6.51
C LYS A 332 30.28 -0.52 -6.06
N LYS A 333 30.37 -1.61 -5.28
CA LYS A 333 31.66 -2.20 -4.90
C LYS A 333 32.41 -2.78 -6.10
N HIS A 334 31.68 -3.21 -7.13
CA HIS A 334 32.21 -3.98 -8.26
C HIS A 334 32.11 -3.24 -9.59
N TYR A 335 31.17 -2.31 -9.73
CA TYR A 335 30.83 -1.64 -10.98
C TYR A 335 30.72 -0.12 -10.83
N LYS A 336 31.00 0.59 -11.93
CA LYS A 336 30.53 1.96 -12.14
C LYS A 336 29.03 1.94 -12.39
N LEU A 337 28.28 2.81 -11.73
CA LEU A 337 26.83 2.90 -11.84
C LEU A 337 26.45 4.14 -12.67
N ILE A 338 25.75 3.92 -13.78
CA ILE A 338 25.30 4.96 -14.70
C ILE A 338 23.77 4.95 -14.78
N ILE A 339 23.14 6.13 -14.84
CA ILE A 339 21.72 6.29 -15.14
C ILE A 339 21.57 6.83 -16.57
N LEU A 340 20.73 6.16 -17.37
CA LEU A 340 20.19 6.69 -18.63
C LEU A 340 18.67 6.83 -18.49
N THR A 341 18.16 8.05 -18.38
CA THR A 341 16.76 8.32 -17.99
C THR A 341 16.00 9.18 -18.99
N ASN A 342 14.71 8.90 -19.18
CA ASN A 342 13.78 9.73 -19.96
C ASN A 342 13.33 11.00 -19.19
N VAL A 343 13.90 11.28 -18.02
CA VAL A 343 13.46 12.39 -17.15
C VAL A 343 14.29 13.65 -17.43
N ASP A 344 13.73 14.83 -17.20
CA ASP A 344 14.44 16.12 -17.28
C ASP A 344 15.41 16.35 -16.10
N ASN A 345 16.28 17.36 -16.21
CA ASN A 345 17.37 17.59 -15.26
C ASN A 345 16.88 17.93 -13.84
N VAL A 346 15.77 18.65 -13.71
CA VAL A 346 15.22 19.07 -12.41
C VAL A 346 14.63 17.87 -11.68
N ASN A 347 13.83 17.05 -12.39
CA ASN A 347 13.24 15.84 -11.83
C ASN A 347 14.29 14.76 -11.56
N ALA A 348 15.31 14.61 -12.43
CA ALA A 348 16.43 13.70 -12.20
C ALA A 348 17.21 14.09 -10.92
N SER A 349 17.53 15.37 -10.76
CA SER A 349 18.21 15.90 -9.56
C SER A 349 17.41 15.66 -8.29
N SER A 350 16.08 15.81 -8.34
CA SER A 350 15.20 15.54 -7.19
C SER A 350 15.14 14.05 -6.86
N THR A 351 15.00 13.21 -7.89
CA THR A 351 15.02 11.75 -7.76
C THR A 351 16.30 11.26 -7.10
N LEU A 352 17.47 11.76 -7.53
CA LEU A 352 18.77 11.34 -6.99
C LEU A 352 18.91 11.58 -5.48
N LYS A 353 18.25 12.59 -4.91
CA LYS A 353 18.24 12.81 -3.45
C LYS A 353 17.62 11.63 -2.70
N HIS A 354 16.63 10.97 -3.30
CA HIS A 354 15.97 9.81 -2.71
C HIS A 354 16.80 8.52 -2.79
N PHE A 355 17.87 8.49 -3.59
CA PHE A 355 18.75 7.33 -3.72
C PHE A 355 19.89 7.33 -2.72
N GLN A 356 20.08 8.41 -1.93
CA GLN A 356 21.13 8.45 -0.92
C GLN A 356 20.99 7.32 0.11
N PRO A 357 22.10 6.67 0.51
CA PRO A 357 23.49 7.01 0.20
C PRO A 357 24.08 6.30 -1.04
N ALA A 358 23.28 5.73 -1.94
CA ALA A 358 23.82 5.14 -3.17
C ALA A 358 24.40 6.22 -4.10
N GLU A 359 25.53 5.92 -4.72
CA GLU A 359 26.29 6.84 -5.57
C GLU A 359 26.27 6.39 -7.03
N PHE A 360 26.12 7.35 -7.94
CA PHE A 360 26.20 7.14 -9.39
C PHE A 360 27.40 7.90 -9.95
N ASP A 361 28.12 7.27 -10.88
CA ASP A 361 29.28 7.89 -11.54
C ASP A 361 28.83 8.90 -12.59
N LYS A 362 27.73 8.60 -13.29
CA LYS A 362 27.13 9.47 -14.32
C LYS A 362 25.62 9.33 -14.39
N VAL A 363 24.98 10.43 -14.80
CA VAL A 363 23.55 10.50 -15.12
C VAL A 363 23.41 11.21 -16.45
N TYR A 364 22.73 10.56 -17.40
CA TYR A 364 22.40 11.09 -18.71
C TYR A 364 20.88 11.19 -18.82
N THR A 365 20.38 12.41 -19.01
CA THR A 365 18.94 12.73 -19.04
C THR A 365 18.46 12.92 -20.47
N ALA A 366 17.16 12.75 -20.71
CA ALA A 366 16.57 13.05 -22.01
C ALA A 366 16.71 14.52 -22.39
N GLU A 367 16.74 15.43 -21.40
CA GLU A 367 16.96 16.87 -21.64
C GLU A 367 18.36 17.13 -22.22
N ASP A 368 19.40 16.48 -21.69
CA ASP A 368 20.77 16.63 -22.20
C ASP A 368 20.98 15.94 -23.56
N ILE A 369 20.27 14.84 -23.80
CA ILE A 369 20.34 14.06 -25.04
C ILE A 369 19.54 14.73 -26.17
N GLY A 370 18.44 15.40 -25.85
CA GLY A 370 17.49 15.97 -26.82
C GLY A 370 16.57 14.94 -27.47
N SER A 371 16.35 13.79 -26.83
CA SER A 371 15.40 12.76 -27.27
C SER A 371 15.04 11.78 -26.15
N TYR A 372 13.97 11.00 -26.36
CA TYR A 372 13.46 10.00 -25.43
C TYR A 372 13.75 8.57 -25.94
N LYS A 373 14.17 7.68 -25.03
CA LYS A 373 14.23 6.24 -25.33
C LYS A 373 12.84 5.75 -25.75
N PRO A 374 12.70 4.90 -26.77
CA PRO A 374 13.75 4.06 -27.38
C PRO A 374 14.52 4.68 -28.56
N ALA A 375 14.54 6.00 -28.75
CA ALA A 375 15.29 6.58 -29.86
C ALA A 375 16.78 6.17 -29.84
N LYS A 376 17.34 5.86 -31.02
CA LYS A 376 18.74 5.44 -31.17
C LYS A 376 19.72 6.47 -30.61
N ALA A 377 19.39 7.75 -30.77
CA ALA A 377 20.18 8.87 -30.28
C ALA A 377 20.50 8.78 -28.77
N ASN A 378 19.60 8.23 -27.94
CA ASN A 378 19.86 8.04 -26.51
C ASN A 378 21.00 7.04 -26.24
N PHE A 379 21.08 5.98 -27.04
CA PHE A 379 22.11 4.94 -26.90
C PHE A 379 23.42 5.37 -27.56
N ASP A 380 23.36 6.03 -28.71
CA ASP A 380 24.55 6.62 -29.34
C ASP A 380 25.21 7.65 -28.41
N TYR A 381 24.40 8.54 -27.81
CA TYR A 381 24.87 9.48 -26.80
C TYR A 381 25.49 8.76 -25.60
N LEU A 382 24.83 7.72 -25.07
CA LEU A 382 25.36 6.91 -23.98
C LEU A 382 26.75 6.37 -24.32
N PHE A 383 26.92 5.75 -25.50
CA PHE A 383 28.19 5.11 -25.85
C PHE A 383 29.34 6.11 -26.02
N ASP A 384 29.07 7.24 -26.66
CA ASP A 384 30.08 8.29 -26.83
C ASP A 384 30.51 8.88 -25.49
N HIS A 385 29.56 9.17 -24.60
CA HIS A 385 29.86 9.76 -23.29
C HIS A 385 30.46 8.76 -22.32
N LEU A 386 30.13 7.46 -22.38
CA LEU A 386 30.81 6.45 -21.57
C LEU A 386 32.29 6.34 -21.90
N ARG A 387 32.65 6.48 -23.19
CA ARG A 387 34.05 6.49 -23.64
C ARG A 387 34.78 7.73 -23.14
N SER A 388 34.21 8.92 -23.31
CA SER A 388 34.85 10.18 -22.90
C SER A 388 34.90 10.35 -21.39
N ASP A 389 33.81 10.06 -20.69
CA ASP A 389 33.63 10.41 -19.30
C ASP A 389 34.21 9.38 -18.34
N LEU A 390 34.10 8.10 -18.72
CA LEU A 390 34.40 6.98 -17.82
C LEU A 390 35.40 5.98 -18.41
N SER A 391 35.85 6.18 -19.65
CA SER A 391 36.71 5.24 -20.39
C SER A 391 36.15 3.82 -20.44
N VAL A 392 34.82 3.71 -20.58
CA VAL A 392 34.08 2.44 -20.73
C VAL A 392 33.70 2.27 -22.19
N ASP A 393 33.95 1.08 -22.75
CA ASP A 393 33.59 0.77 -24.13
C ASP A 393 32.72 -0.49 -24.23
N LYS A 394 31.52 -0.35 -24.80
CA LYS A 394 30.60 -1.48 -24.97
C LYS A 394 31.20 -2.58 -25.85
N ASP A 395 32.01 -2.22 -26.84
CA ASP A 395 32.56 -3.17 -27.83
C ASP A 395 33.65 -4.05 -27.20
N ARG A 396 34.14 -3.67 -26.02
CA ARG A 396 35.03 -4.46 -25.16
C ARG A 396 34.28 -5.34 -24.16
N GLY A 397 32.94 -5.33 -24.18
CA GLY A 397 32.11 -6.07 -23.24
C GLY A 397 32.05 -5.46 -21.84
N GLU A 398 32.36 -4.18 -21.70
CA GLU A 398 32.47 -3.48 -20.40
C GLU A 398 31.14 -2.88 -19.92
N LEU A 399 30.08 -2.98 -20.73
CA LEU A 399 28.75 -2.43 -20.44
C LEU A 399 27.72 -3.54 -20.25
N LEU A 400 27.01 -3.49 -19.12
CA LEU A 400 25.86 -4.33 -18.82
C LEU A 400 24.62 -3.44 -18.63
N HIS A 401 23.61 -3.61 -19.50
CA HIS A 401 22.39 -2.81 -19.44
C HIS A 401 21.38 -3.42 -18.46
N VAL A 402 21.05 -2.73 -17.38
CA VAL A 402 20.12 -3.25 -16.35
C VAL A 402 18.86 -2.40 -16.34
N ALA A 403 17.72 -2.99 -16.68
CA ALA A 403 16.50 -2.23 -16.85
C ALA A 403 15.23 -3.01 -16.50
N ARG A 404 14.12 -2.29 -16.39
CA ARG A 404 12.78 -2.86 -16.27
C ARG A 404 12.00 -2.82 -17.57
N SER A 405 12.11 -1.73 -18.34
CA SER A 405 11.27 -1.50 -19.51
C SER A 405 11.70 -2.37 -20.68
N LEU A 406 10.80 -3.22 -21.17
CA LEU A 406 11.09 -4.00 -22.38
C LEU A 406 11.19 -3.10 -23.60
N THR A 407 10.27 -2.14 -23.76
CA THR A 407 10.18 -1.29 -24.95
C THR A 407 11.26 -0.21 -25.00
N ALA A 408 11.48 0.50 -23.88
CA ALA A 408 12.40 1.63 -23.86
C ALA A 408 13.86 1.21 -23.70
N ASP A 409 14.11 0.02 -23.11
CA ASP A 409 15.46 -0.41 -22.76
C ASP A 409 15.88 -1.72 -23.45
N HIS A 410 15.15 -2.82 -23.27
CA HIS A 410 15.61 -4.12 -23.78
C HIS A 410 15.48 -4.29 -25.30
N VAL A 411 14.48 -3.67 -25.93
CA VAL A 411 14.37 -3.65 -27.39
C VAL A 411 15.58 -2.93 -28.02
N PRO A 412 15.95 -1.71 -27.61
CA PRO A 412 17.18 -1.08 -28.05
C PRO A 412 18.45 -1.85 -27.67
N ALA A 413 18.51 -2.42 -26.46
CA ALA A 413 19.65 -3.21 -26.03
C ALA A 413 19.94 -4.35 -27.03
N LYS A 414 18.89 -5.02 -27.52
CA LYS A 414 19.01 -6.03 -28.58
C LYS A 414 19.51 -5.44 -29.90
N TRP A 415 18.97 -4.30 -30.35
CA TRP A 415 19.41 -3.65 -31.59
C TRP A 415 20.90 -3.33 -31.61
N PHE A 416 21.46 -2.96 -30.46
CA PHE A 416 22.86 -2.60 -30.31
C PHE A 416 23.75 -3.76 -29.81
N GLY A 417 23.20 -4.96 -29.62
CA GLY A 417 23.94 -6.14 -29.17
C GLY A 417 24.45 -6.03 -27.73
N LEU A 418 23.76 -5.29 -26.86
CA LEU A 418 24.16 -5.11 -25.46
C LEU A 418 23.81 -6.35 -24.63
N ARG A 419 24.75 -6.76 -23.77
CA ARG A 419 24.44 -7.67 -22.66
C ARG A 419 23.48 -6.95 -21.72
N SER A 420 22.37 -7.59 -21.36
CA SER A 420 21.37 -6.96 -20.50
C SER A 420 20.81 -7.87 -19.41
N VAL A 421 20.38 -7.26 -18.31
CA VAL A 421 19.72 -7.92 -17.18
C VAL A 421 18.34 -7.31 -17.03
N TRP A 422 17.32 -8.16 -17.11
CA TRP A 422 15.95 -7.72 -16.94
C TRP A 422 15.49 -7.82 -15.49
N ILE A 423 15.07 -6.68 -14.94
CA ILE A 423 14.48 -6.57 -13.60
C ILE A 423 12.96 -6.69 -13.70
N SER A 424 12.45 -7.92 -13.64
CA SER A 424 11.05 -8.33 -13.83
C SER A 424 10.19 -8.12 -12.56
N ARG A 425 10.18 -6.90 -12.03
CA ARG A 425 9.38 -6.54 -10.84
C ARG A 425 7.88 -6.61 -11.18
N GLY A 426 7.16 -7.58 -10.62
CA GLY A 426 5.69 -7.67 -10.67
C GLY A 426 5.11 -8.97 -11.25
N GLY A 427 5.95 -9.88 -11.73
CA GLY A 427 5.52 -11.16 -12.29
C GLY A 427 4.80 -11.00 -13.63
N GLU A 428 5.20 -11.78 -14.63
CA GLU A 428 4.64 -11.79 -15.99
C GLU A 428 3.19 -12.29 -16.03
N LYS A 429 2.24 -11.53 -15.49
CA LYS A 429 0.82 -11.82 -15.70
C LYS A 429 0.33 -11.07 -16.94
N LYS A 430 -0.42 -11.77 -17.80
CA LYS A 430 -1.13 -11.25 -18.99
C LYS A 430 -1.91 -9.95 -18.76
N GLU A 431 -2.24 -9.62 -17.51
CA GLU A 431 -3.10 -8.50 -17.12
C GLU A 431 -2.31 -7.34 -16.49
N GLY A 432 -0.98 -7.48 -16.29
CA GLY A 432 -0.12 -6.51 -15.61
C GLY A 432 0.65 -5.60 -16.55
N THR A 433 -0.02 -4.74 -17.31
CA THR A 433 0.64 -3.75 -18.18
C THR A 433 1.16 -2.54 -17.38
N GLY A 434 2.22 -2.75 -16.60
CA GLY A 434 3.01 -1.66 -16.03
C GLY A 434 4.14 -1.22 -16.97
N VAL A 435 5.00 -0.31 -16.49
CA VAL A 435 6.19 0.23 -17.21
C VAL A 435 7.17 -0.86 -17.72
N GLY A 436 7.01 -2.11 -17.29
CA GLY A 436 7.81 -3.24 -17.78
C GLY A 436 7.46 -3.70 -19.20
N GLY A 437 6.25 -3.43 -19.70
CA GLY A 437 5.78 -3.94 -20.99
C GLY A 437 5.31 -5.40 -20.97
N ASP A 438 4.69 -5.84 -22.07
CA ASP A 438 4.19 -7.21 -22.25
C ASP A 438 5.30 -8.08 -22.86
N TYR A 439 5.86 -8.97 -22.03
CA TYR A 439 6.94 -9.87 -22.45
C TYR A 439 6.50 -10.85 -23.54
N GLU A 440 5.31 -11.44 -23.45
CA GLU A 440 4.87 -12.43 -24.44
C GLU A 440 4.73 -11.81 -25.83
N ARG A 441 4.29 -10.54 -25.89
CA ARG A 441 4.23 -9.77 -27.13
C ARG A 441 5.62 -9.38 -27.66
N LEU A 442 6.60 -9.15 -26.77
CA LEU A 442 7.89 -8.58 -27.13
C LEU A 442 9.05 -9.58 -27.13
N LYS A 443 8.84 -10.84 -26.76
CA LYS A 443 9.89 -11.86 -26.61
C LYS A 443 10.79 -12.03 -27.82
N GLU A 444 10.26 -11.87 -29.03
CA GLU A 444 11.04 -11.93 -30.27
C GLU A 444 11.92 -10.68 -30.50
N ASN A 445 11.58 -9.56 -29.85
CA ASN A 445 12.22 -8.26 -30.00
C ASN A 445 13.18 -7.92 -28.84
N VAL A 446 13.25 -8.74 -27.80
CA VAL A 446 14.14 -8.53 -26.65
C VAL A 446 15.11 -9.68 -26.48
N GLU A 447 16.22 -9.42 -25.80
CA GLU A 447 17.21 -10.41 -25.41
C GLU A 447 17.91 -9.91 -24.14
N PHE A 448 18.01 -10.77 -23.14
CA PHE A 448 18.69 -10.49 -21.87
C PHE A 448 19.33 -11.78 -21.36
N GLU A 449 20.50 -11.64 -20.75
CA GLU A 449 21.25 -12.79 -20.25
C GLU A 449 20.67 -13.32 -18.95
N TRP A 450 20.30 -12.39 -18.06
CA TRP A 450 19.74 -12.71 -16.76
C TRP A 450 18.42 -11.99 -16.52
N ARG A 451 17.64 -12.60 -15.64
CA ARG A 451 16.38 -12.06 -15.15
C ARG A 451 16.33 -12.16 -13.64
N PHE A 452 15.95 -11.08 -12.98
CA PHE A 452 15.71 -11.05 -11.55
C PHE A 452 14.43 -10.30 -11.22
N ASP A 453 13.77 -10.67 -10.12
CA ASP A 453 12.56 -9.98 -9.68
C ASP A 453 12.86 -8.62 -9.02
N SER A 454 14.12 -8.34 -8.69
CA SER A 454 14.53 -7.11 -8.01
C SER A 454 16.01 -6.78 -8.23
N ILE A 455 16.40 -5.53 -7.97
CA ILE A 455 17.81 -5.10 -8.00
C ILE A 455 18.57 -5.74 -6.85
N GLY A 456 17.94 -5.88 -5.67
CA GLY A 456 18.56 -6.56 -4.53
C GLY A 456 18.95 -8.00 -4.86
N LYS A 457 18.08 -8.77 -5.53
CA LYS A 457 18.38 -10.16 -5.93
C LYS A 457 19.49 -10.26 -6.95
N PHE A 458 19.51 -9.33 -7.92
CA PHE A 458 20.62 -9.22 -8.85
C PHE A 458 21.93 -8.91 -8.13
N ALA A 459 21.93 -7.97 -7.19
CA ALA A 459 23.10 -7.58 -6.44
C ALA A 459 23.64 -8.69 -5.53
N GLU A 460 22.77 -9.44 -4.86
CA GLU A 460 23.13 -10.64 -4.08
C GLU A 460 23.86 -11.67 -4.94
N GLU A 461 23.37 -11.90 -6.16
CA GLU A 461 23.99 -12.84 -7.11
C GLU A 461 25.36 -12.33 -7.60
N ILE A 462 25.50 -11.03 -7.86
CA ILE A 462 26.80 -10.43 -8.18
C ILE A 462 27.80 -10.63 -7.03
N GLU A 463 27.40 -10.32 -5.79
CA GLU A 463 28.29 -10.46 -4.62
C GLU A 463 28.75 -11.92 -4.48
N ARG A 464 27.85 -12.89 -4.68
CA ARG A 464 28.17 -14.32 -4.67
C ARG A 464 29.21 -14.67 -5.74
N GLN A 465 29.02 -14.23 -6.98
CA GLN A 465 29.90 -14.52 -8.11
C GLN A 465 31.32 -13.93 -7.91
N PHE A 466 31.45 -12.76 -7.29
CA PHE A 466 32.76 -12.18 -6.97
C PHE A 466 33.43 -12.87 -5.77
N ALA A 467 32.66 -13.31 -4.77
CA ALA A 467 33.19 -14.10 -3.66
C ALA A 467 33.80 -15.42 -4.16
N GLU A 468 33.12 -16.11 -5.08
CA GLU A 468 33.58 -17.38 -5.66
C GLU A 468 34.84 -17.25 -6.53
N LYS A 469 35.09 -16.08 -7.12
CA LYS A 469 36.34 -15.81 -7.87
C LYS A 469 37.53 -15.53 -6.96
N THR A 470 37.27 -15.20 -5.70
CA THR A 470 38.30 -14.83 -4.72
C THR A 470 38.65 -16.01 -3.79
N SER A 471 37.78 -17.03 -3.73
CA SER A 471 38.03 -18.35 -3.11
C SER A 471 38.71 -19.30 -4.07
#